data_AF-A0A926CIC2-F1
#
_entry.id   AF-A0A926CIC2-F1
#
_cell.length_a   1.000
_cell.length_b   1.000
_cell.length_c   1.000
_cell.angle_alpha   90.00
_cell.angle_beta   90.00
_cell.angle_gamma   90.00
#
_symmetry.space_group_name_H-M   'P 1'
#
loop_
_entity.id
_entity.type
_entity.pdbx_description
1 polymer ?
#
loop_
_entity_poly.entity_id
_entity_poly.type
_entity_poly.pdbx_seq_one_letter_code
_entity_poly.pdbx_strand_id
1 'polypeptide(L)'
;FVTKRRLLEWETAAEAENVQNRTATVDIYLAWSPLLTLAIGGLLWLGRPQALPVAAPVLGLWFIARFLSAWLNRAPRARRGQLSNSDIRFLRSAAARSWRYFREYSTPAAHWLIPDNVREDGRIAQRLSPTNLGLLLNARISAVHLGYLTLPEFVESTRATLDQYRKLAKYSGHVLNWYCTESLRVLEPRFVSTVDSGNLAACLWTLKQAALSFAANPPSAESVEAGLADIRAQAAHEIGTGAAGFWSDELAERTQRKAQWLETGVVQELRDSLLAISEDCDELVSAMDFGFLFHRRRKVLSVGFDVDTALLAPGAYDLLASESRIASFIAIAKGEIPQEGWFHLGRRHTVFAGQRVLVSWTGTMFEYLMPLLWMKHNRRTIMQESLEAVVRVQQKVARRKRIPWGISESACTAGPEGDYGYHAFGVPELAMRRSEMDSTVVSPYSTFLALLIDPSGAVKNLRRMAKLGWLGRCGFYEAVDYREGKPEIIRSWMAHHQGMSLLAVCNVLFGDRMQEYFHAEPQVLATELLLHERVPKAITVESDPATLPDLALASAS
;
A
#
# COMPACT_ATOMS: atom_id res chain seq x y z
N PHE A 1 -49.17 -0.34 -18.79
CA PHE A 1 -48.86 1.08 -18.47
C PHE A 1 -49.55 1.41 -17.15
N VAL A 2 -48.91 2.22 -16.28
CA VAL A 2 -49.32 2.60 -14.90
C VAL A 2 -48.96 1.51 -13.88
N THR A 3 -47.81 1.52 -13.20
CA THR A 3 -47.18 2.60 -12.41
C THR A 3 -45.65 2.64 -12.57
N LYS A 4 -45.10 3.79 -12.96
CA LYS A 4 -43.65 4.06 -13.09
C LYS A 4 -43.06 4.65 -11.79
N ARG A 5 -43.05 3.90 -10.69
CA ARG A 5 -42.31 4.28 -9.47
C ARG A 5 -41.58 3.04 -8.97
N ARG A 6 -40.24 3.13 -8.84
CA ARG A 6 -39.28 2.07 -8.45
C ARG A 6 -38.77 1.12 -9.54
N LEU A 7 -38.42 1.62 -10.72
CA LEU A 7 -37.77 0.81 -11.77
C LEU A 7 -36.22 0.87 -11.74
N LEU A 8 -35.63 1.45 -10.70
CA LEU A 8 -34.18 1.62 -10.53
C LEU A 8 -33.71 1.50 -9.06
N GLU A 9 -34.44 0.77 -8.22
CA GLU A 9 -33.88 0.29 -6.95
C GLU A 9 -33.35 -1.12 -7.24
N TRP A 10 -32.06 -1.20 -7.57
CA TRP A 10 -31.35 -2.48 -7.51
C TRP A 10 -31.17 -2.78 -6.03
N GLU A 11 -32.16 -3.43 -5.40
CA GLU A 11 -31.83 -4.22 -4.23
C GLU A 11 -31.00 -5.40 -4.72
N THR A 12 -29.72 -5.37 -4.41
CA THR A 12 -28.90 -6.57 -4.54
C THR A 12 -29.48 -7.65 -3.62
N ALA A 13 -29.35 -8.94 -3.96
CA ALA A 13 -29.75 -10.02 -3.05
C ALA A 13 -29.10 -9.88 -1.65
N ALA A 14 -27.95 -9.18 -1.58
CA ALA A 14 -27.26 -8.81 -0.35
C ALA A 14 -27.95 -7.67 0.44
N GLU A 15 -28.60 -6.70 -0.21
CA GLU A 15 -29.39 -5.66 0.48
C GLU A 15 -30.69 -6.22 1.06
N ALA A 16 -31.31 -7.21 0.40
CA ALA A 16 -32.44 -7.94 0.97
C ALA A 16 -32.04 -8.78 2.21
N GLU A 17 -30.77 -9.20 2.30
CA GLU A 17 -30.22 -9.90 3.49
C GLU A 17 -29.75 -8.93 4.58
N ASN A 18 -29.27 -7.73 4.24
CA ASN A 18 -28.65 -6.79 5.19
C ASN A 18 -29.62 -5.93 6.01
N VAL A 19 -30.92 -5.88 5.67
CA VAL A 19 -31.90 -5.10 6.47
C VAL A 19 -32.14 -5.71 7.86
N GLN A 20 -31.69 -6.94 8.12
CA GLN A 20 -31.73 -7.54 9.45
C GLN A 20 -30.42 -8.26 9.75
N ASN A 21 -29.73 -7.86 10.83
CA ASN A 21 -28.62 -8.56 11.50
C ASN A 21 -29.01 -9.99 11.93
N ARG A 22 -29.31 -10.86 10.98
CA ARG A 22 -29.59 -12.27 11.17
C ARG A 22 -28.66 -13.00 10.23
N THR A 23 -27.81 -13.86 10.79
CA THR A 23 -27.12 -14.89 10.04
C THR A 23 -28.10 -15.51 9.04
N ALA A 24 -27.75 -15.50 7.75
CA ALA A 24 -28.63 -15.99 6.70
C ALA A 24 -29.12 -17.39 7.08
N THR A 25 -30.40 -17.70 6.86
CA THR A 25 -31.00 -18.98 7.28
C THR A 25 -30.21 -20.18 6.73
N VAL A 26 -29.57 -20.00 5.57
CA VAL A 26 -28.66 -20.95 4.93
C VAL A 26 -27.40 -21.19 5.77
N ASP A 27 -26.80 -20.15 6.35
CA ASP A 27 -25.59 -20.29 7.18
C ASP A 27 -25.88 -21.02 8.49
N ILE A 28 -27.03 -20.73 9.11
CA ILE A 28 -27.51 -21.46 10.29
C ILE A 28 -27.69 -22.93 9.91
N TYR A 29 -28.44 -23.23 8.83
CA TYR A 29 -28.64 -24.59 8.36
C TYR A 29 -27.32 -25.34 8.08
N LEU A 30 -26.38 -24.69 7.37
CA LEU A 30 -25.06 -25.27 7.08
C LEU A 30 -24.25 -25.52 8.35
N ALA A 31 -24.38 -24.68 9.39
CA ALA A 31 -23.71 -24.92 10.67
C ALA A 31 -24.24 -26.18 11.39
N TRP A 32 -25.54 -26.46 11.27
CA TRP A 32 -26.18 -27.65 11.85
C TRP A 32 -26.08 -28.91 10.99
N SER A 33 -25.70 -28.79 9.70
CA SER A 33 -25.69 -29.93 8.76
C SER A 33 -24.85 -31.14 9.22
N PRO A 34 -23.67 -30.98 9.84
CA PRO A 34 -22.90 -32.13 10.34
C PRO A 34 -23.63 -32.87 11.47
N LEU A 35 -24.27 -32.14 12.39
CA LEU A 35 -25.02 -32.70 13.51
C LEU A 35 -26.30 -33.41 13.04
N LEU A 36 -27.04 -32.78 12.12
CA LEU A 36 -28.24 -33.37 11.51
C LEU A 36 -27.91 -34.67 10.78
N THR A 37 -26.79 -34.70 10.04
CA THR A 37 -26.33 -35.89 9.34
C THR A 37 -26.02 -37.03 10.32
N LEU A 38 -25.30 -36.75 11.41
CA LEU A 38 -24.96 -37.75 12.44
C LEU A 38 -26.21 -38.27 13.16
N ALA A 39 -27.16 -37.40 13.49
CA ALA A 39 -28.42 -37.78 14.13
C ALA A 39 -29.28 -38.69 13.24
N ILE A 40 -29.45 -38.34 11.96
CA ILE A 40 -30.22 -39.14 10.99
C ILE A 40 -29.50 -40.46 10.71
N GLY A 41 -28.17 -40.45 10.60
CA GLY A 41 -27.36 -41.67 10.48
C GLY A 41 -27.54 -42.61 11.68
N GLY A 42 -27.55 -42.08 12.90
CA GLY A 42 -27.80 -42.84 14.13
C GLY A 42 -29.22 -43.41 14.20
N LEU A 43 -30.23 -42.64 13.82
CA LEU A 43 -31.63 -43.11 13.73
C LEU A 43 -31.80 -44.23 12.70
N LEU A 44 -31.15 -44.11 11.53
CA LEU A 44 -31.16 -45.15 10.51
C LEU A 44 -30.44 -46.41 10.99
N TRP A 45 -29.35 -46.26 11.75
CA TRP A 45 -28.61 -47.39 12.30
C TRP A 45 -29.42 -48.19 13.32
N LEU A 46 -30.17 -47.49 14.19
CA LEU A 46 -31.03 -48.11 15.21
C LEU A 46 -32.33 -48.68 14.62
N GLY A 47 -32.93 -48.00 13.64
CA GLY A 47 -34.26 -48.36 13.12
C GLY A 47 -34.27 -49.22 11.86
N ARG A 48 -33.34 -48.95 10.91
CA ARG A 48 -33.28 -49.62 9.59
C ARG A 48 -31.84 -49.68 9.06
N PRO A 49 -30.97 -50.53 9.65
CA PRO A 49 -29.56 -50.59 9.28
C PRO A 49 -29.33 -50.96 7.80
N GLN A 50 -30.27 -51.67 7.17
CA GLN A 50 -30.20 -52.01 5.74
C GLN A 50 -30.34 -50.81 4.79
N ALA A 51 -30.89 -49.68 5.25
CA ALA A 51 -31.02 -48.45 4.46
C ALA A 51 -29.74 -47.59 4.47
N LEU A 52 -28.81 -47.83 5.40
CA LEU A 52 -27.57 -47.07 5.52
C LEU A 52 -26.70 -47.11 4.25
N PRO A 53 -26.48 -48.25 3.58
CA PRO A 53 -25.67 -48.28 2.36
C PRO A 53 -26.21 -47.36 1.25
N VAL A 54 -27.54 -47.20 1.18
CA VAL A 54 -28.20 -46.34 0.19
C VAL A 54 -28.20 -44.87 0.62
N ALA A 55 -28.36 -44.59 1.92
CA ALA A 55 -28.36 -43.24 2.46
C ALA A 55 -26.96 -42.63 2.64
N ALA A 56 -25.93 -43.48 2.82
CA ALA A 56 -24.56 -43.08 3.12
C ALA A 56 -23.97 -42.07 2.13
N PRO A 57 -24.13 -42.19 0.80
CA PRO A 57 -23.63 -41.18 -0.14
C PRO A 57 -24.25 -39.79 0.07
N VAL A 58 -25.56 -39.73 0.32
CA VAL A 58 -26.29 -38.47 0.55
C VAL A 58 -25.90 -37.86 1.88
N LEU A 59 -25.83 -38.66 2.95
CA LEU A 59 -25.36 -38.22 4.26
C LEU A 59 -23.91 -37.72 4.21
N GLY A 60 -23.03 -38.42 3.50
CA GLY A 60 -21.64 -37.99 3.32
C GLY A 60 -21.52 -36.64 2.61
N LEU A 61 -22.27 -36.42 1.53
CA LEU A 61 -22.31 -35.12 0.84
C LEU A 61 -22.87 -34.02 1.74
N TRP A 62 -23.91 -34.32 2.53
CA TRP A 62 -24.54 -33.36 3.42
C TRP A 62 -23.67 -32.97 4.63
N PHE A 63 -22.87 -33.91 5.15
CA PHE A 63 -21.86 -33.66 6.17
C PHE A 63 -20.77 -32.71 5.66
N ILE A 64 -20.31 -32.93 4.42
CA ILE A 64 -19.21 -32.17 3.83
C ILE A 64 -19.67 -30.77 3.38
N ALA A 65 -20.97 -30.54 3.18
CA ALA A 65 -21.54 -29.29 2.66
C ALA A 65 -21.01 -28.02 3.36
N ARG A 66 -20.93 -28.01 4.70
CA ARG A 66 -20.39 -26.87 5.47
C ARG A 66 -18.91 -26.60 5.17
N PHE A 67 -18.11 -27.66 5.06
CA PHE A 67 -16.69 -27.57 4.78
C PHE A 67 -16.43 -27.16 3.33
N LEU A 68 -17.22 -27.70 2.39
CA LEU A 68 -17.19 -27.35 0.98
C LEU A 68 -17.60 -25.90 0.76
N SER A 69 -18.68 -25.43 1.41
CA SER A 69 -19.09 -24.03 1.37
C SER A 69 -18.03 -23.11 1.98
N ALA A 70 -17.42 -23.49 3.11
CA ALA A 70 -16.30 -22.73 3.67
C ALA A 70 -15.11 -22.67 2.71
N TRP A 71 -14.84 -23.77 2.00
CA TRP A 71 -13.73 -23.85 1.05
C TRP A 71 -13.99 -23.04 -0.23
N LEU A 72 -15.20 -23.09 -0.77
CA LEU A 72 -15.61 -22.30 -1.94
C LEU A 72 -15.64 -20.80 -1.63
N ASN A 73 -16.08 -20.43 -0.43
CA ASN A 73 -16.16 -19.04 0.01
C ASN A 73 -14.80 -18.50 0.48
N ARG A 74 -13.76 -19.33 0.60
CA ARG A 74 -12.41 -18.84 0.89
C ARG A 74 -11.90 -18.03 -0.29
N ALA A 75 -11.42 -16.81 -0.01
CA ALA A 75 -10.72 -16.00 -0.98
C ALA A 75 -9.58 -16.81 -1.66
N PRO A 76 -9.46 -16.80 -3.00
CA PRO A 76 -8.39 -17.51 -3.69
C PRO A 76 -7.01 -16.94 -3.30
N ARG A 77 -6.24 -17.64 -2.47
CA ARG A 77 -4.85 -17.22 -2.13
C ARG A 77 -4.00 -17.15 -3.39
N ALA A 78 -3.46 -15.99 -3.75
CA ALA A 78 -2.42 -15.84 -4.78
C ALA A 78 -1.29 -16.85 -4.52
N ARG A 79 -0.93 -17.68 -5.52
CA ARG A 79 0.31 -18.48 -5.45
C ARG A 79 1.48 -17.52 -5.66
N ARG A 80 1.79 -16.73 -4.64
CA ARG A 80 3.06 -16.00 -4.57
C ARG A 80 4.19 -17.03 -4.43
N GLY A 81 5.32 -16.80 -5.09
CA GLY A 81 6.49 -17.66 -4.94
C GLY A 81 6.83 -17.82 -3.46
N GLN A 82 7.00 -19.07 -3.00
CA GLN A 82 7.33 -19.32 -1.59
C GLN A 82 8.70 -18.72 -1.29
N LEU A 83 8.76 -17.80 -0.32
CA LEU A 83 10.02 -17.27 0.18
C LEU A 83 10.69 -18.30 1.07
N SER A 84 12.00 -18.47 0.91
CA SER A 84 12.79 -19.30 1.83
C SER A 84 12.98 -18.59 3.18
N ASN A 85 13.32 -19.33 4.24
CA ASN A 85 13.69 -18.73 5.53
C ASN A 85 14.87 -17.75 5.42
N SER A 86 15.79 -17.99 4.47
CA SER A 86 16.89 -17.07 4.16
C SER A 86 16.37 -15.75 3.59
N ASP A 87 15.36 -15.80 2.72
CA ASP A 87 14.75 -14.63 2.10
C ASP A 87 13.95 -13.82 3.11
N ILE A 88 13.21 -14.49 4.00
CA ILE A 88 12.51 -13.85 5.12
C ILE A 88 13.51 -13.10 6.01
N ARG A 89 14.61 -13.75 6.44
CA ARG A 89 15.65 -13.08 7.24
C ARG A 89 16.27 -11.87 6.53
N PHE A 90 16.51 -11.98 5.23
CA PHE A 90 17.04 -10.87 4.44
C PHE A 90 16.06 -9.69 4.39
N LEU A 91 14.77 -9.95 4.12
CA LEU A 91 13.74 -8.92 4.10
C LEU A 91 13.55 -8.27 5.47
N ARG A 92 13.54 -9.06 6.56
CA ARG A 92 13.49 -8.52 7.93
C ARG A 92 14.70 -7.66 8.26
N SER A 93 15.91 -8.09 7.88
CA SER A 93 17.11 -7.27 8.03
C SER A 93 17.04 -5.96 7.24
N ALA A 94 16.53 -5.99 6.01
CA ALA A 94 16.35 -4.78 5.21
C ALA A 94 15.29 -3.86 5.82
N ALA A 95 14.18 -4.42 6.29
CA ALA A 95 13.11 -3.68 6.96
C ALA A 95 13.58 -3.04 8.26
N ALA A 96 14.36 -3.72 9.11
CA ALA A 96 14.95 -3.11 10.29
C ALA A 96 15.75 -1.84 9.92
N ARG A 97 16.61 -1.92 8.90
CA ARG A 97 17.39 -0.76 8.45
C ARG A 97 16.52 0.34 7.85
N SER A 98 15.47 0.02 7.11
CA SER A 98 14.50 1.03 6.64
C SER A 98 13.72 1.66 7.80
N TRP A 99 13.39 0.90 8.84
CA TRP A 99 12.73 1.39 10.05
C TRP A 99 13.61 2.37 10.84
N ARG A 100 14.93 2.16 10.84
CA ARG A 100 15.90 3.09 11.46
C ARG A 100 15.75 4.53 10.95
N TYR A 101 15.39 4.75 9.68
CA TYR A 101 15.08 6.09 9.16
C TYR A 101 14.01 6.79 10.00
N PHE A 102 12.89 6.12 10.23
CA PHE A 102 11.79 6.68 11.02
C PHE A 102 12.15 6.83 12.51
N ARG A 103 12.98 5.94 13.05
CA ARG A 103 13.48 6.04 14.44
C ARG A 103 14.40 7.23 14.66
N GLU A 104 15.30 7.51 13.72
CA GLU A 104 16.24 8.63 13.85
C GLU A 104 15.57 9.99 13.58
N TYR A 105 14.62 10.05 12.62
CA TYR A 105 14.12 11.32 12.11
C TYR A 105 12.69 11.68 12.51
N SER A 106 11.93 10.76 13.13
CA SER A 106 10.60 11.05 13.71
C SER A 106 10.68 11.00 15.24
N THR A 107 11.13 12.12 15.81
CA THR A 107 11.41 12.27 17.24
C THR A 107 10.63 13.45 17.84
N PRO A 108 10.56 13.60 19.18
CA PRO A 108 9.97 14.79 19.80
C PRO A 108 10.55 16.11 19.27
N ALA A 109 11.86 16.17 18.99
CA ALA A 109 12.53 17.36 18.46
C ALA A 109 12.07 17.73 17.04
N ALA A 110 11.64 16.74 16.25
CA ALA A 110 11.06 16.91 14.92
C ALA A 110 9.52 16.95 14.96
N HIS A 111 8.93 17.25 16.12
CA HIS A 111 7.48 17.26 16.35
C HIS A 111 6.78 15.93 16.00
N TRP A 112 7.50 14.81 16.07
CA TRP A 112 7.00 13.50 15.60
C TRP A 112 6.54 13.48 14.14
N LEU A 113 7.00 14.44 13.33
CA LEU A 113 6.84 14.45 11.87
C LEU A 113 8.00 13.71 11.23
N ILE A 114 8.14 13.79 9.90
CA ILE A 114 9.24 13.18 9.17
C ILE A 114 9.72 14.16 8.09
N PRO A 115 11.04 14.36 7.90
CA PRO A 115 11.56 15.10 6.76
C PRO A 115 11.32 14.35 5.46
N ASP A 116 11.42 15.04 4.34
CA ASP A 116 11.17 14.44 3.03
C ASP A 116 12.29 13.49 2.62
N ASN A 117 13.53 13.93 2.80
CA ASN A 117 14.70 13.12 2.53
C ASN A 117 15.88 13.49 3.42
N VAL A 118 16.77 12.53 3.61
CA VAL A 118 18.03 12.71 4.34
C VAL A 118 19.17 12.13 3.51
N ARG A 119 20.22 12.91 3.33
CA ARG A 119 21.44 12.51 2.63
C ARG A 119 22.41 11.85 3.59
N GLU A 120 23.25 10.96 3.07
CA GLU A 120 24.26 10.27 3.86
C GLU A 120 25.27 11.22 4.51
N ASP A 121 25.54 12.36 3.87
CA ASP A 121 26.41 13.42 4.42
C ASP A 121 25.76 14.26 5.53
N GLY A 122 24.50 13.95 5.91
CA GLY A 122 23.79 14.58 7.02
C GLY A 122 22.88 15.73 6.62
N ARG A 123 22.79 16.13 5.35
CA ARG A 123 21.82 17.13 4.91
C ARG A 123 20.40 16.59 5.02
N ILE A 124 19.49 17.39 5.58
CA ILE A 124 18.08 17.03 5.80
C ILE A 124 17.20 18.01 5.03
N ALA A 125 16.30 17.49 4.19
CA ALA A 125 15.26 18.29 3.54
C ALA A 125 14.06 18.45 4.50
N GLN A 126 14.04 19.57 5.23
CA GLN A 126 13.04 19.89 6.26
C GLN A 126 11.67 20.27 5.70
N ARG A 127 11.09 19.38 4.90
CA ARG A 127 9.74 19.52 4.33
C ARG A 127 8.91 18.25 4.52
N LEU A 128 7.62 18.40 4.74
CA LEU A 128 6.64 17.31 4.91
C LEU A 128 5.59 17.41 3.81
N SER A 129 5.27 16.26 3.19
CA SER A 129 4.13 16.11 2.27
C SER A 129 3.04 15.23 2.88
N PRO A 130 1.79 15.28 2.37
CA PRO A 130 0.72 14.41 2.84
C PRO A 130 1.05 12.91 2.67
N THR A 131 1.72 12.55 1.57
CA THR A 131 2.18 11.17 1.33
C THR A 131 3.25 10.74 2.35
N ASN A 132 4.23 11.59 2.66
CA ASN A 132 5.24 11.28 3.70
C ASN A 132 4.60 11.10 5.08
N LEU A 133 3.63 11.93 5.41
CA LEU A 133 2.87 11.81 6.65
C LEU A 133 2.09 10.49 6.72
N GLY A 134 1.34 10.15 5.68
CA GLY A 134 0.57 8.90 5.64
C GLY A 134 1.47 7.67 5.74
N LEU A 135 2.60 7.66 5.03
CA LEU A 135 3.55 6.56 5.05
C LEU A 135 4.32 6.46 6.37
N LEU A 136 4.58 7.55 7.09
CA LEU A 136 5.09 7.52 8.47
C LEU A 136 4.13 6.74 9.38
N LEU A 137 2.82 7.06 9.32
CA LEU A 137 1.80 6.41 10.15
C LEU A 137 1.72 4.90 9.85
N ASN A 138 1.67 4.52 8.58
CA ASN A 138 1.63 3.10 8.20
C ASN A 138 2.98 2.37 8.39
N ALA A 139 4.11 3.07 8.36
CA ALA A 139 5.41 2.49 8.70
C ALA A 139 5.43 2.05 10.17
N ARG A 140 4.76 2.80 11.07
CA ARG A 140 4.59 2.39 12.48
C ARG A 140 3.73 1.14 12.62
N ILE A 141 2.66 1.01 11.83
CA ILE A 141 1.86 -0.24 11.77
C ILE A 141 2.75 -1.42 11.34
N SER A 142 3.59 -1.22 10.31
CA SER A 142 4.56 -2.24 9.86
C SER A 142 5.55 -2.59 10.97
N ALA A 143 6.04 -1.60 11.70
CA ALA A 143 6.99 -1.77 12.80
C ALA A 143 6.38 -2.56 13.96
N VAL A 144 5.08 -2.40 14.26
CA VAL A 144 4.37 -3.22 15.25
C VAL A 144 4.31 -4.68 14.80
N HIS A 145 3.93 -4.95 13.54
CA HIS A 145 3.90 -6.32 13.01
C HIS A 145 5.28 -6.97 12.94
N LEU A 146 6.31 -6.21 12.57
CA LEU A 146 7.70 -6.68 12.55
C LEU A 146 8.28 -6.87 13.96
N GLY A 147 7.61 -6.34 14.99
CA GLY A 147 8.05 -6.36 16.38
C GLY A 147 9.14 -5.33 16.69
N TYR A 148 9.32 -4.29 15.88
CA TYR A 148 10.29 -3.21 16.12
C TYR A 148 9.73 -2.13 17.06
N LEU A 149 8.41 -1.99 17.10
CA LEU A 149 7.70 -1.03 17.93
C LEU A 149 6.71 -1.76 18.84
N THR A 150 6.64 -1.38 20.11
CA THR A 150 5.61 -1.89 21.03
C THR A 150 4.30 -1.12 20.87
N LEU A 151 3.17 -1.66 21.34
CA LEU A 151 1.88 -0.96 21.26
C LEU A 151 1.84 0.38 22.02
N PRO A 152 2.39 0.50 23.25
CA PRO A 152 2.44 1.80 23.93
C PRO A 152 3.18 2.87 23.12
N GLU A 153 4.30 2.51 22.52
CA GLU A 153 5.11 3.43 21.72
C GLU A 153 4.46 3.80 20.38
N PHE A 154 3.77 2.83 19.78
CA PHE A 154 2.92 3.07 18.63
C PHE A 154 1.87 4.12 18.96
N VAL A 155 1.17 3.99 20.09
CA VAL A 155 0.15 4.94 20.54
C VAL A 155 0.74 6.32 20.81
N GLU A 156 1.82 6.38 21.61
CA GLU A 156 2.49 7.64 21.97
C GLU A 156 2.91 8.44 20.72
N SER A 157 3.69 7.81 19.85
CA SER A 157 4.21 8.48 18.65
C SER A 157 3.10 8.80 17.64
N THR A 158 2.10 7.94 17.48
CA THR A 158 0.98 8.15 16.55
C THR A 158 0.09 9.30 17.01
N ARG A 159 -0.31 9.35 18.27
CA ARG A 159 -1.11 10.46 18.81
C ARG A 159 -0.36 11.78 18.70
N ALA A 160 0.93 11.79 19.03
CA ALA A 160 1.74 13.00 18.91
C ALA A 160 1.81 13.52 17.46
N THR A 161 1.90 12.63 16.46
CA THR A 161 1.82 13.00 15.04
C THR A 161 0.42 13.52 14.65
N LEU A 162 -0.66 12.87 15.09
CA LEU A 162 -2.03 13.31 14.81
C LEU A 162 -2.33 14.67 15.44
N ASP A 163 -1.78 14.95 16.62
CA ASP A 163 -1.89 16.26 17.27
C ASP A 163 -1.19 17.37 16.47
N GLN A 164 -0.07 17.07 15.81
CA GLN A 164 0.53 18.02 14.87
C GLN A 164 -0.27 18.14 13.59
N TYR A 165 -0.80 17.03 13.06
CA TYR A 165 -1.65 17.04 11.88
C TYR A 165 -2.82 18.02 12.05
N ARG A 166 -3.49 18.02 13.21
CA ARG A 166 -4.59 18.95 13.50
C ARG A 166 -4.18 20.41 13.39
N LYS A 167 -2.95 20.76 13.76
CA LYS A 167 -2.41 22.12 13.72
C LYS A 167 -1.98 22.59 12.33
N LEU A 168 -1.72 21.66 11.40
CA LEU A 168 -1.36 22.02 10.03
C LEU A 168 -2.50 22.82 9.38
N ALA A 169 -2.18 23.90 8.67
CA ALA A 169 -3.15 24.63 7.86
C ALA A 169 -3.76 23.70 6.81
N LYS A 170 -5.07 23.79 6.56
CA LYS A 170 -5.79 22.91 5.61
C LYS A 170 -6.64 23.74 4.66
N TYR A 171 -7.00 23.14 3.53
CA TYR A 171 -8.01 23.67 2.61
C TYR A 171 -9.07 22.59 2.36
N SER A 172 -10.33 22.87 2.69
CA SER A 172 -11.44 21.90 2.58
C SER A 172 -11.11 20.53 3.23
N GLY A 173 -10.46 20.58 4.41
CA GLY A 173 -10.00 19.40 5.14
C GLY A 173 -8.72 18.73 4.62
N HIS A 174 -8.24 19.11 3.44
CA HIS A 174 -6.98 18.61 2.89
C HIS A 174 -5.77 19.34 3.45
N VAL A 175 -4.74 18.57 3.82
CA VAL A 175 -3.39 19.08 4.03
C VAL A 175 -2.77 19.43 2.68
N LEU A 176 -2.06 20.55 2.63
CA LEU A 176 -1.42 21.12 1.45
C LEU A 176 -0.14 20.33 1.08
N ASN A 177 0.44 20.63 -0.08
CA ASN A 177 1.50 19.80 -0.64
C ASN A 177 2.78 19.80 0.21
N TRP A 178 3.14 20.93 0.82
CA TRP A 178 4.40 21.08 1.53
C TRP A 178 4.31 21.93 2.80
N TYR A 179 4.96 21.46 3.86
CA TYR A 179 5.15 22.19 5.13
C TYR A 179 6.60 22.13 5.56
N CYS A 180 7.10 23.18 6.19
CA CYS A 180 8.36 23.12 6.93
C CYS A 180 8.17 22.27 8.20
N THR A 181 8.98 21.23 8.38
CA THR A 181 8.88 20.31 9.54
C THR A 181 9.18 20.99 10.87
N GLU A 182 10.06 21.99 10.88
CA GLU A 182 10.47 22.72 12.09
C GLU A 182 9.45 23.78 12.51
N SER A 183 8.93 24.56 11.55
CA SER A 183 8.05 25.70 11.85
C SER A 183 6.55 25.42 11.64
N LEU A 184 6.21 24.28 11.03
CA LEU A 184 4.86 23.91 10.60
C LEU A 184 4.22 24.89 9.59
N ARG A 185 4.99 25.83 9.05
CA ARG A 185 4.53 26.79 8.04
C ARG A 185 4.32 26.07 6.71
N VAL A 186 3.26 26.46 6.02
CA VAL A 186 3.02 26.04 4.63
C VAL A 186 4.14 26.60 3.76
N LEU A 187 4.64 25.78 2.83
CA LEU A 187 5.58 26.21 1.81
C LEU A 187 4.81 26.52 0.53
N GLU A 188 5.19 27.60 -0.15
CA GLU A 188 4.60 27.98 -1.43
C GLU A 188 5.06 27.04 -2.55
N PRO A 189 4.20 26.76 -3.56
CA PRO A 189 2.82 27.24 -3.70
C PRO A 189 1.82 26.51 -2.79
N ARG A 190 0.78 27.21 -2.33
CA ARG A 190 -0.32 26.59 -1.56
C ARG A 190 -1.21 25.74 -2.48
N PHE A 191 -0.86 24.46 -2.57
CA PHE A 191 -1.50 23.52 -3.48
C PHE A 191 -2.11 22.32 -2.74
N VAL A 192 -3.32 21.91 -3.12
CA VAL A 192 -3.93 20.63 -2.72
C VAL A 192 -3.69 19.61 -3.82
N SER A 193 -2.85 18.60 -3.54
CA SER A 193 -2.59 17.48 -4.44
C SER A 193 -3.65 16.40 -4.27
N THR A 194 -4.30 16.01 -5.37
CA THR A 194 -5.32 14.95 -5.36
C THR A 194 -4.70 13.59 -5.00
N VAL A 195 -3.55 13.26 -5.59
CA VAL A 195 -2.85 11.99 -5.34
C VAL A 195 -2.39 11.90 -3.90
N ASP A 196 -1.73 12.95 -3.39
CA ASP A 196 -1.21 12.92 -2.02
C ASP A 196 -2.35 12.88 -0.99
N SER A 197 -3.46 13.55 -1.29
CA SER A 197 -4.69 13.44 -0.49
C SER A 197 -5.26 12.02 -0.50
N GLY A 198 -5.32 11.37 -1.66
CA GLY A 198 -5.76 9.98 -1.76
C GLY A 198 -4.85 9.03 -0.99
N ASN A 199 -3.54 9.20 -1.11
CA ASN A 199 -2.55 8.41 -0.38
C ASN A 199 -2.69 8.57 1.14
N LEU A 200 -2.83 9.82 1.61
CA LEU A 200 -3.04 10.11 3.02
C LEU A 200 -4.35 9.51 3.54
N ALA A 201 -5.46 9.65 2.80
CA ALA A 201 -6.73 9.07 3.18
C ALA A 201 -6.66 7.52 3.26
N ALA A 202 -5.97 6.88 2.31
CA ALA A 202 -5.72 5.43 2.36
C ALA A 202 -4.93 5.05 3.62
N CYS A 203 -3.93 5.84 3.98
CA CYS A 203 -3.15 5.62 5.19
C CYS A 203 -3.98 5.80 6.46
N LEU A 204 -4.81 6.83 6.54
CA LEU A 204 -5.65 7.09 7.72
C LEU A 204 -6.70 6.00 7.92
N TRP A 205 -7.38 5.53 6.88
CA TRP A 205 -8.29 4.38 7.00
C TRP A 205 -7.56 3.08 7.35
N THR A 206 -6.36 2.87 6.82
CA THR A 206 -5.51 1.74 7.22
C THR A 206 -5.14 1.83 8.70
N LEU A 207 -4.77 3.02 9.19
CA LEU A 207 -4.44 3.27 10.59
C LEU A 207 -5.64 3.06 11.51
N LYS A 208 -6.81 3.57 11.11
CA LYS A 208 -8.10 3.36 11.80
C LYS A 208 -8.33 1.86 12.07
N GLN A 209 -8.32 1.07 11.00
CA GLN A 209 -8.60 -0.37 11.08
C GLN A 209 -7.48 -1.15 11.79
N ALA A 210 -6.22 -0.72 11.65
CA ALA A 210 -5.11 -1.30 12.40
C ALA A 210 -5.25 -1.05 13.91
N ALA A 211 -5.62 0.17 14.33
CA ALA A 211 -5.80 0.51 15.74
C ALA A 211 -6.93 -0.30 16.38
N LEU A 212 -8.07 -0.44 15.70
CA LEU A 212 -9.16 -1.34 16.11
C LEU A 212 -8.69 -2.79 16.24
N SER A 213 -7.94 -3.27 15.24
CA SER A 213 -7.38 -4.62 15.26
C SER A 213 -6.40 -4.83 16.41
N PHE A 214 -5.52 -3.87 16.72
CA PHE A 214 -4.58 -3.98 17.83
C PHE A 214 -5.27 -3.93 19.20
N ALA A 215 -6.36 -3.17 19.33
CA ALA A 215 -7.17 -3.14 20.55
C ALA A 215 -7.86 -4.49 20.81
N ALA A 216 -8.30 -5.17 19.75
CA ALA A 216 -8.93 -6.48 19.84
C ALA A 216 -7.91 -7.63 19.96
N ASN A 217 -6.85 -7.59 19.15
CA ASN A 217 -5.87 -8.64 18.96
C ASN A 217 -4.45 -8.03 19.00
N PRO A 218 -3.88 -7.81 20.21
CA PRO A 218 -2.53 -7.28 20.32
C PRO A 218 -1.48 -8.24 19.75
N PRO A 219 -0.30 -7.73 19.33
CA PRO A 219 0.78 -8.58 18.85
C PRO A 219 1.20 -9.62 19.90
N SER A 220 1.41 -10.86 19.44
CA SER A 220 1.90 -11.96 20.28
C SER A 220 3.34 -11.74 20.75
N ALA A 221 3.70 -12.27 21.92
CA ALA A 221 5.08 -12.25 22.43
C ALA A 221 6.11 -12.78 21.42
N GLU A 222 5.76 -13.80 20.63
CA GLU A 222 6.64 -14.36 19.60
C GLU A 222 7.02 -13.32 18.52
N SER A 223 6.07 -12.47 18.12
CA SER A 223 6.32 -11.36 17.18
C SER A 223 7.27 -10.32 17.77
N VAL A 224 7.11 -10.02 19.06
CA VAL A 224 7.94 -9.05 19.80
C VAL A 224 9.39 -9.54 19.90
N GLU A 225 9.56 -10.82 20.22
CA GLU A 225 10.86 -11.49 20.29
C GLU A 225 11.52 -11.60 18.92
N ALA A 226 10.76 -11.93 17.87
CA ALA A 226 11.28 -11.94 16.50
C ALA A 226 11.84 -10.57 16.08
N GLY A 227 11.15 -9.49 16.43
CA GLY A 227 11.66 -8.14 16.20
C GLY A 227 12.91 -7.81 17.03
N LEU A 228 13.01 -8.31 18.27
CA LEU A 228 14.19 -8.12 19.10
C LEU A 228 15.40 -8.89 18.56
N ALA A 229 15.17 -10.09 18.02
CA ALA A 229 16.20 -10.88 17.36
C ALA A 229 16.77 -10.19 16.11
N ASP A 230 15.93 -9.50 15.32
CA ASP A 230 16.40 -8.73 14.17
C ASP A 230 17.32 -7.57 14.59
N ILE A 231 16.93 -6.83 15.63
CA ILE A 231 17.71 -5.69 16.17
C ILE A 231 19.02 -6.19 16.76
N ARG A 232 18.99 -7.31 17.50
CA ARG A 232 20.19 -7.99 18.02
C ARG A 232 21.14 -8.40 16.89
N ALA A 233 20.61 -8.89 15.77
CA ALA A 233 21.42 -9.24 14.61
C ALA A 233 22.06 -8.00 13.96
N GLN A 234 21.37 -6.85 13.93
CA GLN A 234 21.99 -5.60 13.46
C GLN A 234 23.08 -5.10 14.41
N ALA A 235 22.86 -5.16 15.73
CA ALA A 235 23.86 -4.77 16.73
C ALA A 235 25.12 -5.64 16.65
N ALA A 236 24.96 -6.96 16.51
CA ALA A 236 26.09 -7.86 16.34
C ALA A 236 26.89 -7.56 15.06
N HIS A 237 26.21 -7.20 13.96
CA HIS A 237 26.86 -6.81 12.72
C HIS A 237 27.59 -5.46 12.86
N GLU A 238 26.96 -4.47 13.50
CA GLU A 238 27.54 -3.15 13.81
C GLU A 238 28.86 -3.30 14.58
N ILE A 239 28.84 -4.06 15.69
CA ILE A 239 30.02 -4.35 16.52
C ILE A 239 31.11 -5.04 15.70
N GLY A 240 30.77 -6.05 14.90
CA GLY A 240 31.73 -6.77 14.07
C GLY A 240 32.39 -5.92 12.98
N THR A 241 31.75 -4.82 12.58
CA THR A 241 32.29 -3.87 11.58
C THR A 241 32.95 -2.63 12.19
N GLY A 242 32.89 -2.45 13.51
CA GLY A 242 33.36 -1.24 14.19
C GLY A 242 32.55 0.01 13.83
N ALA A 243 31.30 -0.15 13.39
CA ALA A 243 30.40 0.96 13.05
C ALA A 243 29.83 1.64 14.30
N ALA A 244 29.31 2.86 14.14
CA ALA A 244 28.74 3.67 15.23
C ALA A 244 27.61 2.95 15.97
N GLY A 245 27.50 3.12 17.29
CA GLY A 245 26.72 2.29 18.23
C GLY A 245 25.19 2.36 18.21
N PHE A 246 24.55 2.85 17.14
CA PHE A 246 23.09 3.04 17.08
C PHE A 246 22.32 1.75 17.41
N TRP A 247 22.68 0.63 16.79
CA TRP A 247 21.95 -0.63 16.97
C TRP A 247 22.17 -1.22 18.36
N SER A 248 23.32 -0.97 18.96
CA SER A 248 23.63 -1.37 20.33
C SER A 248 22.77 -0.61 21.34
N ASP A 249 22.63 0.70 21.16
CA ASP A 249 21.78 1.55 22.00
C ASP A 249 20.30 1.21 21.80
N GLU A 250 19.86 1.05 20.56
CA GLU A 250 18.50 0.64 20.23
C GLU A 250 18.20 -0.74 20.84
N LEU A 251 19.12 -1.72 20.77
CA LEU A 251 18.91 -3.04 21.39
C LEU A 251 18.66 -2.94 22.90
N ALA A 252 19.43 -2.11 23.61
CA ALA A 252 19.27 -1.92 25.05
C ALA A 252 17.90 -1.30 25.38
N GLU A 253 17.53 -0.20 24.70
CA GLU A 253 16.25 0.47 24.91
C GLU A 253 15.07 -0.44 24.58
N ARG A 254 15.12 -1.14 23.44
CA ARG A 254 14.05 -2.04 23.00
C ARG A 254 13.86 -3.22 23.95
N THR A 255 14.95 -3.77 24.48
CA THR A 255 14.87 -4.89 25.44
C THR A 255 14.09 -4.47 26.68
N GLN A 256 14.39 -3.30 27.24
CA GLN A 256 13.69 -2.77 28.41
C GLN A 256 12.21 -2.51 28.13
N ARG A 257 11.89 -1.75 27.06
CA ARG A 257 10.51 -1.38 26.75
C ARG A 257 9.63 -2.60 26.43
N LYS A 258 10.19 -3.60 25.74
CA LYS A 258 9.47 -4.84 25.40
C LYS A 258 9.21 -5.69 26.62
N ALA A 259 10.17 -5.83 27.53
CA ALA A 259 9.97 -6.55 28.79
C ALA A 259 8.81 -5.92 29.59
N GLN A 260 8.84 -4.60 29.75
CA GLN A 260 7.77 -3.86 30.44
C GLN A 260 6.40 -4.04 29.77
N TRP A 261 6.34 -3.99 28.45
CA TRP A 261 5.08 -4.21 27.73
C TRP A 261 4.57 -5.65 27.87
N LEU A 262 5.43 -6.65 27.76
CA LEU A 262 5.03 -8.05 27.90
C LEU A 262 4.51 -8.37 29.32
N GLU A 263 5.00 -7.66 30.34
CA GLU A 263 4.50 -7.76 31.71
C GLU A 263 3.13 -7.07 31.90
N THR A 264 2.94 -5.89 31.31
CA THR A 264 1.74 -5.07 31.50
C THR A 264 0.58 -5.45 30.57
N GLY A 265 0.88 -5.89 29.35
CA GLY A 265 -0.11 -6.22 28.33
C GLY A 265 -0.92 -5.01 27.84
N VAL A 266 -2.14 -5.27 27.35
CA VAL A 266 -3.08 -4.21 26.94
C VAL A 266 -4.03 -3.89 28.09
N VAL A 267 -3.65 -2.88 28.88
CA VAL A 267 -4.53 -2.28 29.90
C VAL A 267 -5.61 -1.40 29.26
N GLN A 268 -6.63 -1.06 30.03
CA GLN A 268 -7.80 -0.31 29.52
C GLN A 268 -7.41 1.04 28.90
N GLU A 269 -6.50 1.79 29.53
CA GLU A 269 -6.04 3.09 29.01
C GLU A 269 -5.38 2.99 27.62
N LEU A 270 -4.59 1.93 27.39
CA LEU A 270 -3.97 1.68 26.09
C LEU A 270 -5.02 1.32 25.04
N ARG A 271 -6.01 0.51 25.43
CA ARG A 271 -7.16 0.18 24.56
C ARG A 271 -7.95 1.43 24.18
N ASP A 272 -8.28 2.27 25.15
CA ASP A 272 -9.02 3.52 24.93
C ASP A 272 -8.24 4.46 24.01
N SER A 273 -6.92 4.53 24.16
CA SER A 273 -6.06 5.32 23.26
C SER A 273 -6.03 4.80 21.83
N LEU A 274 -6.08 3.48 21.62
CA LEU A 274 -6.19 2.88 20.29
C LEU A 274 -7.55 3.18 19.65
N LEU A 275 -8.63 3.14 20.43
CA LEU A 275 -9.97 3.52 19.97
C LEU A 275 -10.02 5.02 19.60
N ALA A 276 -9.40 5.89 20.41
CA ALA A 276 -9.29 7.31 20.09
C ALA A 276 -8.51 7.56 18.77
N ILE A 277 -7.41 6.83 18.52
CA ILE A 277 -6.70 6.92 17.23
C ILE A 277 -7.62 6.54 16.07
N SER A 278 -8.47 5.52 16.25
CA SER A 278 -9.45 5.12 15.23
C SER A 278 -10.48 6.22 14.94
N GLU A 279 -11.06 6.80 15.99
CA GLU A 279 -12.02 7.91 15.88
C GLU A 279 -11.39 9.14 15.22
N ASP A 280 -10.17 9.49 15.65
CA ASP A 280 -9.39 10.57 15.06
C ASP A 280 -9.23 10.38 13.55
N CYS A 281 -8.80 9.18 13.11
CA CYS A 281 -8.61 8.90 11.68
C CYS A 281 -9.91 9.03 10.88
N ASP A 282 -11.04 8.61 11.45
CA ASP A 282 -12.35 8.71 10.81
C ASP A 282 -12.79 10.17 10.63
N GLU A 283 -12.62 11.00 11.67
CA GLU A 283 -12.88 12.44 11.62
C GLU A 283 -12.02 13.11 10.54
N LEU A 284 -10.72 12.80 10.51
CA LEU A 284 -9.78 13.42 9.59
C LEU A 284 -10.09 13.08 8.13
N VAL A 285 -10.44 11.82 7.81
CA VAL A 285 -10.82 11.46 6.44
C VAL A 285 -12.20 11.98 6.07
N SER A 286 -13.13 12.03 7.02
CA SER A 286 -14.47 12.62 6.80
C SER A 286 -14.39 14.10 6.44
N ALA A 287 -13.43 14.84 7.01
CA ALA A 287 -13.23 16.25 6.72
C ALA A 287 -12.66 16.53 5.31
N MET A 288 -11.97 15.57 4.69
CA MET A 288 -11.36 15.73 3.36
C MET A 288 -12.44 15.68 2.27
N ASP A 289 -12.77 16.83 1.66
CA ASP A 289 -13.73 16.95 0.56
C ASP A 289 -13.07 16.75 -0.81
N PHE A 290 -13.14 15.56 -1.40
CA PHE A 290 -12.64 15.33 -2.76
C PHE A 290 -13.58 15.87 -3.85
N GLY A 291 -14.79 16.31 -3.50
CA GLY A 291 -15.80 16.77 -4.43
C GLY A 291 -15.38 18.01 -5.22
N PHE A 292 -14.69 18.96 -4.59
CA PHE A 292 -14.22 20.16 -5.30
C PHE A 292 -13.07 19.87 -6.27
N LEU A 293 -12.32 18.77 -6.07
CA LEU A 293 -11.26 18.30 -6.97
C LEU A 293 -11.81 17.61 -8.24
N PHE A 294 -13.12 17.33 -8.29
CA PHE A 294 -13.75 16.60 -9.39
C PHE A 294 -14.08 17.47 -10.59
N HIS A 295 -13.51 17.13 -11.75
CA HIS A 295 -13.77 17.84 -12.98
C HIS A 295 -15.08 17.35 -13.63
N ARG A 296 -16.22 17.98 -13.28
CA ARG A 296 -17.57 17.57 -13.70
C ARG A 296 -17.74 17.26 -15.20
N ARG A 297 -17.08 18.01 -16.09
CA ARG A 297 -17.12 17.76 -17.55
C ARG A 297 -16.30 16.56 -18.01
N ARG A 298 -15.08 16.38 -17.48
CA ARG A 298 -14.19 15.27 -17.83
C ARG A 298 -14.52 13.99 -17.04
N LYS A 299 -15.32 14.12 -15.97
CA LYS A 299 -15.75 13.04 -15.06
C LYS A 299 -14.58 12.29 -14.41
N VAL A 300 -13.46 12.97 -14.20
CA VAL A 300 -12.26 12.48 -13.51
C VAL A 300 -11.77 13.54 -12.53
N LEU A 301 -10.92 13.16 -11.58
CA LEU A 301 -10.31 14.11 -10.65
C LEU A 301 -9.23 14.95 -11.36
N SER A 302 -9.16 16.23 -11.00
CA SER A 302 -8.03 17.11 -11.34
C SER A 302 -6.74 16.60 -10.71
N VAL A 303 -5.58 16.99 -11.23
CA VAL A 303 -4.30 16.74 -10.55
C VAL A 303 -4.21 17.42 -9.18
N GLY A 304 -4.92 18.54 -9.03
CA GLY A 304 -5.08 19.22 -7.76
C GLY A 304 -5.77 20.57 -7.91
N PHE A 305 -5.59 21.40 -6.89
CA PHE A 305 -6.21 22.71 -6.78
C PHE A 305 -5.22 23.73 -6.20
N ASP A 306 -5.10 24.86 -6.88
CA ASP A 306 -4.28 25.98 -6.46
C ASP A 306 -5.12 26.88 -5.55
N VAL A 307 -4.70 27.03 -4.30
CA VAL A 307 -5.49 27.70 -3.26
C VAL A 307 -5.53 29.20 -3.45
N ASP A 308 -4.46 29.79 -3.97
CA ASP A 308 -4.34 31.25 -4.08
C ASP A 308 -5.07 31.78 -5.31
N THR A 309 -5.05 31.03 -6.42
CA THR A 309 -5.86 31.35 -7.61
C THR A 309 -7.29 30.82 -7.51
N ALA A 310 -7.57 29.93 -6.57
CA ALA A 310 -8.83 29.22 -6.40
C ALA A 310 -9.27 28.46 -7.68
N LEU A 311 -8.29 27.92 -8.42
CA LEU A 311 -8.53 27.19 -9.67
C LEU A 311 -8.11 25.74 -9.56
N LEU A 312 -8.89 24.88 -10.22
CA LEU A 312 -8.44 23.53 -10.51
C LEU A 312 -7.24 23.58 -11.46
N ALA A 313 -6.23 22.78 -11.16
CA ALA A 313 -5.14 22.56 -12.08
C ALA A 313 -5.67 22.03 -13.44
N PRO A 314 -5.04 22.42 -14.57
CA PRO A 314 -5.53 22.05 -15.89
C PRO A 314 -5.38 20.56 -16.22
N GLY A 315 -4.41 19.89 -15.59
CA GLY A 315 -4.17 18.45 -15.70
C GLY A 315 -5.24 17.62 -15.01
N ALA A 316 -5.46 16.39 -15.49
CA ALA A 316 -6.36 15.44 -14.85
C ALA A 316 -5.71 14.06 -14.77
N TYR A 317 -6.07 13.31 -13.73
CA TYR A 317 -5.68 11.91 -13.58
C TYR A 317 -6.70 11.03 -14.30
N ASP A 318 -6.40 10.71 -15.56
CA ASP A 318 -7.35 10.07 -16.46
C ASP A 318 -6.90 8.67 -16.91
N LEU A 319 -5.95 8.03 -16.25
CA LEU A 319 -5.49 6.67 -16.55
C LEU A 319 -5.75 5.73 -15.39
N LEU A 320 -6.22 4.50 -15.67
CA LEU A 320 -6.43 3.48 -14.63
C LEU A 320 -5.09 2.96 -14.09
N ALA A 321 -4.08 2.84 -14.94
CA ALA A 321 -2.73 2.47 -14.55
C ALA A 321 -1.96 3.67 -14.00
N SER A 322 -2.42 4.19 -12.87
CA SER A 322 -1.76 5.25 -12.11
C SER A 322 -2.02 5.04 -10.61
N GLU A 323 -1.15 5.59 -9.79
CA GLU A 323 -1.25 5.75 -8.35
C GLU A 323 -2.49 6.55 -7.95
N SER A 324 -2.88 7.53 -8.78
CA SER A 324 -4.06 8.39 -8.60
C SER A 324 -5.40 7.65 -8.56
N ARG A 325 -5.43 6.39 -9.00
CA ARG A 325 -6.62 5.54 -8.85
C ARG A 325 -7.04 5.38 -7.39
N ILE A 326 -6.10 5.48 -6.43
CA ILE A 326 -6.41 5.46 -4.99
C ILE A 326 -7.36 6.61 -4.65
N ALA A 327 -7.03 7.84 -5.08
CA ALA A 327 -7.85 9.02 -4.81
C ALA A 327 -9.24 8.90 -5.45
N SER A 328 -9.30 8.42 -6.70
CA SER A 328 -10.57 8.19 -7.39
C SER A 328 -11.43 7.14 -6.68
N PHE A 329 -10.81 6.04 -6.23
CA PHE A 329 -11.50 5.00 -5.48
C PHE A 329 -12.05 5.52 -4.15
N ILE A 330 -11.23 6.26 -3.39
CA ILE A 330 -11.61 6.83 -2.09
C ILE A 330 -12.73 7.86 -2.22
N ALA A 331 -12.65 8.76 -3.21
CA ALA A 331 -13.68 9.77 -3.44
C ALA A 331 -15.04 9.12 -3.79
N ILE A 332 -15.03 7.99 -4.52
CA ILE A 332 -16.24 7.20 -4.78
C ILE A 332 -16.72 6.50 -3.50
N ALA A 333 -15.81 5.90 -2.74
CA ALA A 333 -16.14 5.22 -1.48
C ALA A 333 -16.74 6.17 -0.44
N LYS A 334 -16.30 7.44 -0.43
CA LYS A 334 -16.89 8.52 0.37
C LYS A 334 -18.24 9.01 -0.16
N GLY A 335 -18.65 8.61 -1.36
CA GLY A 335 -19.88 9.06 -2.01
C GLY A 335 -19.82 10.50 -2.54
N GLU A 336 -18.62 11.08 -2.64
CA GLU A 336 -18.42 12.50 -3.02
C GLU A 336 -18.38 12.69 -4.54
N ILE A 337 -18.00 11.64 -5.29
CA ILE A 337 -18.01 11.64 -6.75
C ILE A 337 -18.78 10.42 -7.28
N PRO A 338 -19.40 10.50 -8.47
CA PRO A 338 -20.15 9.36 -9.02
C PRO A 338 -19.23 8.20 -9.40
N GLN A 339 -19.71 6.98 -9.20
CA GLN A 339 -19.02 5.74 -9.60
C GLN A 339 -18.64 5.71 -11.09
N GLU A 340 -19.40 6.41 -11.94
CA GLU A 340 -19.10 6.57 -13.37
C GLU A 340 -17.65 7.07 -13.59
N GLY A 341 -17.14 7.93 -12.71
CA GLY A 341 -15.78 8.48 -12.84
C GLY A 341 -14.68 7.42 -12.83
N TRP A 342 -14.89 6.30 -12.14
CA TRP A 342 -13.98 5.16 -12.20
C TRP A 342 -13.83 4.62 -13.62
N PHE A 343 -14.93 4.55 -14.37
CA PHE A 343 -14.98 4.01 -15.73
C PHE A 343 -14.53 5.02 -16.80
N HIS A 344 -14.39 6.30 -16.44
CA HIS A 344 -13.76 7.33 -17.30
C HIS A 344 -12.24 7.32 -17.27
N LEU A 345 -11.62 6.63 -16.29
CA LEU A 345 -10.18 6.39 -16.34
C LEU A 345 -9.81 5.61 -17.62
N GLY A 346 -8.63 5.86 -18.18
CA GLY A 346 -8.20 5.29 -19.43
C GLY A 346 -7.78 3.84 -19.24
N ARG A 347 -8.32 2.95 -20.07
CA ARG A 347 -7.87 1.54 -20.19
C ARG A 347 -7.06 1.34 -21.47
N ARG A 348 -6.21 2.30 -21.84
CA ARG A 348 -5.38 2.20 -23.04
C ARG A 348 -4.36 1.07 -22.84
N HIS A 349 -4.22 0.20 -23.84
CA HIS A 349 -3.30 -0.94 -23.79
C HIS A 349 -2.14 -0.78 -24.77
N THR A 350 -1.01 -1.38 -24.41
CA THR A 350 0.15 -1.61 -25.27
C THR A 350 0.57 -3.07 -25.18
N VAL A 351 1.31 -3.54 -26.18
CA VAL A 351 1.96 -4.86 -26.15
C VAL A 351 3.45 -4.67 -26.30
N PHE A 352 4.20 -5.03 -25.25
CA PHE A 352 5.65 -4.93 -25.26
C PHE A 352 6.30 -6.16 -24.64
N ALA A 353 7.40 -6.61 -25.25
CA ALA A 353 8.11 -7.82 -24.84
C ALA A 353 7.20 -9.05 -24.67
N GLY A 354 6.18 -9.19 -25.52
CA GLY A 354 5.18 -10.27 -25.46
C GLY A 354 4.27 -10.21 -24.23
N GLN A 355 4.13 -9.04 -23.62
CA GLN A 355 3.23 -8.78 -22.50
C GLN A 355 2.24 -7.69 -22.88
N ARG A 356 1.00 -7.87 -22.47
CA ARG A 356 -0.05 -6.87 -22.61
C ARG A 356 -0.12 -6.07 -21.32
N VAL A 357 -0.09 -4.75 -21.44
CA VAL A 357 -0.06 -3.84 -20.28
C VAL A 357 -0.99 -2.68 -20.56
N LEU A 358 -1.67 -2.19 -19.53
CA LEU A 358 -2.21 -0.84 -19.56
C LEU A 358 -1.07 0.17 -19.68
N VAL A 359 -1.29 1.24 -20.43
CA VAL A 359 -0.37 2.39 -20.53
C VAL A 359 -0.56 3.28 -19.31
N SER A 360 0.55 3.75 -18.75
CA SER A 360 0.58 4.78 -17.71
C SER A 360 1.18 6.07 -18.25
N TRP A 361 1.26 7.14 -17.45
CA TRP A 361 1.75 8.42 -17.94
C TRP A 361 3.23 8.36 -18.30
N THR A 362 4.04 7.86 -17.37
CA THR A 362 5.50 7.87 -17.45
C THR A 362 6.09 6.46 -17.59
N GLY A 363 5.29 5.40 -17.45
CA GLY A 363 5.77 4.02 -17.57
C GLY A 363 6.64 3.59 -16.39
N THR A 364 6.51 4.27 -15.24
CA THR A 364 7.23 3.94 -14.00
C THR A 364 6.60 2.73 -13.33
N MET A 365 7.35 1.99 -12.49
CA MET A 365 6.75 0.87 -11.75
C MET A 365 5.79 1.34 -10.64
N PHE A 366 6.06 2.48 -10.04
CA PHE A 366 5.30 3.05 -8.94
C PHE A 366 3.83 3.31 -9.30
N GLU A 367 3.55 3.90 -10.47
CA GLU A 367 2.18 4.15 -10.97
C GLU A 367 1.29 2.88 -10.91
N TYR A 368 1.89 1.73 -11.20
CA TYR A 368 1.18 0.45 -11.18
C TYR A 368 1.14 -0.15 -9.77
N LEU A 369 2.28 -0.16 -9.07
CA LEU A 369 2.48 -1.03 -7.91
C LEU A 369 2.22 -0.35 -6.56
N MET A 370 2.38 0.97 -6.43
CA MET A 370 2.12 1.66 -5.16
C MET A 370 0.70 1.39 -4.63
N PRO A 371 -0.37 1.42 -5.45
CA PRO A 371 -1.70 1.17 -4.91
C PRO A 371 -1.87 -0.23 -4.32
N LEU A 372 -1.04 -1.21 -4.67
CA LEU A 372 -1.09 -2.55 -4.06
C LEU A 372 -0.64 -2.57 -2.61
N LEU A 373 -0.08 -1.48 -2.08
CA LEU A 373 0.16 -1.37 -0.65
C LEU A 373 -1.16 -1.46 0.14
N TRP A 374 -2.26 -0.93 -0.43
CA TRP A 374 -3.58 -0.83 0.21
C TRP A 374 -4.67 -1.57 -0.55
N MET A 375 -4.72 -1.41 -1.87
CA MET A 375 -5.78 -1.96 -2.71
C MET A 375 -5.51 -3.42 -3.06
N LYS A 376 -6.49 -4.28 -2.77
CA LYS A 376 -6.53 -5.65 -3.28
C LYS A 376 -6.58 -5.65 -4.80
N HIS A 377 -6.03 -6.69 -5.38
CA HIS A 377 -6.13 -6.95 -6.80
C HIS A 377 -6.72 -8.35 -7.02
N ASN A 378 -7.66 -8.45 -7.96
CA ASN A 378 -8.36 -9.70 -8.21
C ASN A 378 -7.73 -10.46 -9.38
N ARG A 379 -7.67 -11.79 -9.26
CA ARG A 379 -7.18 -12.65 -10.35
C ARG A 379 -8.06 -12.49 -11.58
N ARG A 380 -7.44 -12.65 -12.76
CA ARG A 380 -8.12 -12.57 -14.07
C ARG A 380 -8.80 -11.20 -14.32
N THR A 381 -8.26 -10.15 -13.72
CA THR A 381 -8.63 -8.77 -14.04
C THR A 381 -7.61 -8.14 -14.97
N ILE A 382 -8.06 -7.10 -15.68
CA ILE A 382 -7.20 -6.25 -16.53
C ILE A 382 -6.04 -5.65 -15.74
N MET A 383 -6.31 -5.26 -14.49
CA MET A 383 -5.30 -4.70 -13.61
C MET A 383 -4.29 -5.78 -13.23
N GLN A 384 -4.72 -6.99 -12.84
CA GLN A 384 -3.79 -8.07 -12.51
C GLN A 384 -2.85 -8.42 -13.66
N GLU A 385 -3.37 -8.51 -14.88
CA GLU A 385 -2.53 -8.77 -16.05
C GLU A 385 -1.45 -7.69 -16.22
N SER A 386 -1.84 -6.42 -16.08
CA SER A 386 -0.91 -5.28 -16.19
C SER A 386 0.13 -5.24 -15.06
N LEU A 387 -0.26 -5.56 -13.83
CA LEU A 387 0.65 -5.60 -12.67
C LEU A 387 1.74 -6.68 -12.83
N GLU A 388 1.37 -7.87 -13.31
CA GLU A 388 2.37 -8.91 -13.63
C GLU A 388 3.23 -8.53 -14.82
N ALA A 389 2.61 -7.92 -15.84
CA ALA A 389 3.27 -7.56 -17.07
C ALA A 389 4.32 -6.47 -16.87
N VAL A 390 4.04 -5.41 -16.09
CA VAL A 390 5.01 -4.33 -15.81
C VAL A 390 6.28 -4.88 -15.15
N VAL A 391 6.15 -5.79 -14.17
CA VAL A 391 7.30 -6.44 -13.53
C VAL A 391 8.10 -7.28 -14.55
N ARG A 392 7.41 -8.07 -15.38
CA ARG A 392 8.08 -8.88 -16.43
C ARG A 392 8.78 -8.02 -17.48
N VAL A 393 8.19 -6.89 -17.88
CA VAL A 393 8.79 -5.94 -18.83
C VAL A 393 10.04 -5.33 -18.23
N GLN A 394 9.97 -4.83 -17.00
CA GLN A 394 11.08 -4.23 -16.26
C GLN A 394 12.26 -5.19 -16.13
N GLN A 395 12.00 -6.44 -15.74
CA GLN A 395 13.01 -7.50 -15.69
C GLN A 395 13.69 -7.73 -17.05
N LYS A 396 12.93 -7.73 -18.17
CA LYS A 396 13.48 -7.91 -19.51
C LYS A 396 14.32 -6.72 -19.98
N VAL A 397 13.85 -5.49 -19.73
CA VAL A 397 14.56 -4.25 -20.08
C VAL A 397 15.89 -4.18 -19.33
N ALA A 398 15.87 -4.33 -18.01
CA ALA A 398 17.09 -4.28 -17.20
C ALA A 398 18.07 -5.39 -17.54
N ARG A 399 17.59 -6.60 -17.87
CA ARG A 399 18.44 -7.71 -18.31
C ARG A 399 19.21 -7.38 -19.60
N ARG A 400 18.57 -6.71 -20.58
CA ARG A 400 19.25 -6.26 -21.81
C ARG A 400 20.36 -5.26 -21.50
N LYS A 401 20.11 -4.34 -20.54
CA LYS A 401 21.07 -3.34 -20.07
C LYS A 401 22.10 -3.87 -19.07
N ARG A 402 21.96 -5.13 -18.62
CA ARG A 402 22.79 -5.78 -17.59
C ARG A 402 22.80 -5.07 -16.23
N ILE A 403 21.78 -4.29 -15.90
CA ILE A 403 21.60 -3.59 -14.61
C ILE A 403 20.57 -4.33 -13.73
N PRO A 404 20.47 -4.04 -12.41
CA PRO A 404 19.30 -4.42 -11.61
C PRO A 404 18.01 -3.80 -12.20
N TRP A 405 16.86 -4.44 -12.00
CA TRP A 405 15.57 -3.86 -12.42
C TRP A 405 14.92 -3.03 -11.31
N GLY A 406 13.90 -2.23 -11.63
CA GLY A 406 13.27 -1.30 -10.69
C GLY A 406 13.31 0.15 -11.19
N ILE A 407 12.89 0.40 -12.41
CA ILE A 407 12.88 1.74 -13.00
C ILE A 407 11.59 2.45 -12.57
N SER A 408 11.71 3.56 -11.86
CA SER A 408 10.61 4.37 -11.35
C SER A 408 11.07 5.80 -11.04
N GLU A 409 10.14 6.69 -10.68
CA GLU A 409 10.44 8.01 -10.12
C GLU A 409 11.41 7.89 -8.95
N SER A 410 12.48 8.68 -8.98
CA SER A 410 13.50 8.68 -7.94
C SER A 410 14.38 9.92 -8.03
N ALA A 411 15.22 10.10 -7.01
CA ALA A 411 16.32 11.05 -7.12
C ALA A 411 17.37 10.58 -8.16
N CYS A 412 18.12 11.52 -8.72
CA CYS A 412 19.16 11.33 -9.73
C CYS A 412 20.24 12.42 -9.63
N THR A 413 21.32 12.28 -10.40
CA THR A 413 22.45 13.21 -10.38
C THR A 413 22.16 14.56 -11.04
N ALA A 414 21.07 14.66 -11.81
CA ALA A 414 20.71 15.87 -12.56
C ALA A 414 19.89 16.84 -11.70
N GLY A 415 20.49 17.35 -10.62
CA GLY A 415 19.90 18.38 -9.77
C GLY A 415 20.63 19.73 -9.85
N PRO A 416 20.01 20.81 -9.32
CA PRO A 416 20.70 22.10 -9.15
C PRO A 416 21.93 21.95 -8.24
N GLU A 417 22.93 22.82 -8.45
CA GLU A 417 24.30 22.74 -7.91
C GLU A 417 24.42 22.07 -6.53
N GLY A 418 24.87 20.80 -6.54
CA GLY A 418 25.23 20.05 -5.33
C GLY A 418 24.09 19.24 -4.68
N ASP A 419 22.87 19.30 -5.20
CA ASP A 419 21.71 18.49 -4.76
C ASP A 419 21.28 17.46 -5.80
N TYR A 420 20.57 16.42 -5.35
CA TYR A 420 20.01 15.40 -6.22
C TYR A 420 18.66 15.88 -6.77
N GLY A 421 18.48 15.82 -8.09
CA GLY A 421 17.20 16.15 -8.74
C GLY A 421 16.22 14.98 -8.67
N TYR A 422 14.91 15.24 -8.59
CA TYR A 422 13.88 14.20 -8.58
C TYR A 422 13.14 14.17 -9.92
N HIS A 423 13.12 13.01 -10.58
CA HIS A 423 12.54 12.87 -11.92
C HIS A 423 11.79 11.55 -12.08
N ALA A 424 10.86 11.50 -13.03
CA ALA A 424 10.22 10.27 -13.45
C ALA A 424 11.10 9.49 -14.43
N PHE A 425 11.45 8.26 -14.06
CA PHE A 425 12.15 7.31 -14.92
C PHE A 425 11.24 6.13 -15.21
N GLY A 426 11.06 5.81 -16.47
CA GLY A 426 10.09 4.80 -16.88
C GLY A 426 10.50 4.07 -18.15
N VAL A 427 9.82 2.96 -18.41
CA VAL A 427 10.01 2.20 -19.65
C VAL A 427 9.21 2.90 -20.76
N PRO A 428 9.88 3.45 -21.80
CA PRO A 428 9.20 4.24 -22.83
C PRO A 428 8.02 3.53 -23.48
N GLU A 429 8.12 2.23 -23.72
CA GLU A 429 7.06 1.46 -24.37
C GLU A 429 5.79 1.27 -23.52
N LEU A 430 5.86 1.58 -22.23
CA LEU A 430 4.74 1.58 -21.28
C LEU A 430 4.16 2.99 -21.02
N ALA A 431 4.86 4.04 -21.47
CA ALA A 431 4.52 5.43 -21.21
C ALA A 431 3.61 6.00 -22.30
N MET A 432 2.79 6.98 -21.93
CA MET A 432 2.02 7.78 -22.88
C MET A 432 2.94 8.69 -23.71
N ARG A 433 3.98 9.27 -23.09
CA ARG A 433 5.02 10.09 -23.76
C ARG A 433 6.36 9.38 -23.79
N ARG A 434 6.62 8.67 -24.89
CA ARG A 434 7.78 7.77 -24.97
C ARG A 434 9.12 8.51 -25.04
N SER A 435 9.18 9.62 -25.79
CA SER A 435 10.40 10.37 -26.11
C SER A 435 11.04 11.04 -24.89
N GLU A 436 10.25 11.31 -23.86
CA GLU A 436 10.70 11.98 -22.63
C GLU A 436 11.27 10.99 -21.60
N MET A 437 11.08 9.67 -21.80
CA MET A 437 11.35 8.67 -20.76
C MET A 437 12.75 8.05 -20.85
N ASP A 438 13.43 8.08 -19.71
CA ASP A 438 14.68 7.37 -19.51
C ASP A 438 14.47 6.14 -18.60
N SER A 439 15.04 5.02 -19.02
CA SER A 439 14.96 3.73 -18.36
C SER A 439 16.29 3.26 -17.79
N THR A 440 17.20 4.19 -17.45
CA THR A 440 18.55 3.89 -16.95
C THR A 440 18.74 4.18 -15.46
N VAL A 441 17.88 4.96 -14.81
CA VAL A 441 17.94 5.13 -13.35
C VAL A 441 17.09 4.06 -12.66
N VAL A 442 17.64 3.43 -11.62
CA VAL A 442 17.02 2.29 -10.93
C VAL A 442 16.90 2.56 -9.44
N SER A 443 15.70 2.36 -8.89
CA SER A 443 15.37 2.59 -7.49
C SER A 443 15.09 1.27 -6.75
N PRO A 444 15.64 1.06 -5.54
CA PRO A 444 15.35 -0.14 -4.75
C PRO A 444 13.90 -0.25 -4.29
N TYR A 445 13.26 0.87 -3.94
CA TYR A 445 11.88 0.86 -3.41
C TYR A 445 10.88 0.28 -4.44
N SER A 446 11.10 0.52 -5.73
CA SER A 446 10.24 -0.05 -6.78
C SER A 446 10.38 -1.58 -6.83
N THR A 447 11.58 -2.12 -6.57
CA THR A 447 11.77 -3.57 -6.39
C THR A 447 11.09 -4.08 -5.12
N PHE A 448 11.06 -3.30 -4.03
CA PHE A 448 10.27 -3.65 -2.85
C PHE A 448 8.77 -3.73 -3.18
N LEU A 449 8.22 -2.75 -3.90
CA LEU A 449 6.81 -2.80 -4.34
C LEU A 449 6.51 -4.07 -5.16
N ALA A 450 7.45 -4.51 -6.00
CA ALA A 450 7.32 -5.74 -6.78
C ALA A 450 7.30 -7.03 -5.94
N LEU A 451 7.64 -7.00 -4.63
CA LEU A 451 7.47 -8.16 -3.75
C LEU A 451 6.00 -8.62 -3.70
N LEU A 452 5.04 -7.71 -3.92
CA LEU A 452 3.60 -8.01 -3.92
C LEU A 452 3.16 -8.84 -5.13
N ILE A 453 3.98 -8.87 -6.19
CA ILE A 453 3.72 -9.54 -7.47
C ILE A 453 4.67 -10.73 -7.68
N ASP A 454 5.99 -10.50 -7.60
CA ASP A 454 7.04 -11.52 -7.76
C ASP A 454 8.02 -11.49 -6.57
N PRO A 455 7.64 -12.06 -5.41
CA PRO A 455 8.48 -12.03 -4.21
C PRO A 455 9.86 -12.64 -4.43
N SER A 456 9.93 -13.80 -5.09
CA SER A 456 11.19 -14.52 -5.32
C SER A 456 12.12 -13.75 -6.26
N GLY A 457 11.60 -13.17 -7.34
CA GLY A 457 12.38 -12.32 -8.25
C GLY A 457 12.85 -11.03 -7.58
N ALA A 458 11.97 -10.36 -6.83
CA ALA A 458 12.29 -9.15 -6.10
C ALA A 458 13.39 -9.36 -5.06
N VAL A 459 13.31 -10.41 -4.23
CA VAL A 459 14.38 -10.71 -3.25
C VAL A 459 15.72 -10.99 -3.94
N LYS A 460 15.74 -11.75 -5.04
CA LYS A 460 16.98 -11.99 -5.82
C LYS A 460 17.58 -10.67 -6.32
N ASN A 461 16.74 -9.75 -6.79
CA ASN A 461 17.17 -8.44 -7.27
C ASN A 461 17.69 -7.55 -6.13
N LEU A 462 17.00 -7.47 -4.99
CA LEU A 462 17.44 -6.74 -3.81
C LEU A 462 18.77 -7.28 -3.26
N ARG A 463 18.96 -8.60 -3.23
CA ARG A 463 20.25 -9.20 -2.85
C ARG A 463 21.36 -8.82 -3.83
N ARG A 464 21.05 -8.74 -5.13
CA ARG A 464 22.00 -8.25 -6.14
C ARG A 464 22.36 -6.79 -5.87
N MET A 465 21.39 -5.92 -5.63
CA MET A 465 21.61 -4.51 -5.27
C MET A 465 22.47 -4.38 -4.00
N ALA A 466 22.18 -5.16 -2.95
CA ALA A 466 22.97 -5.16 -1.72
C ALA A 466 24.43 -5.57 -1.97
N LYS A 467 24.68 -6.58 -2.80
CA LYS A 467 26.04 -6.99 -3.21
C LYS A 467 26.77 -5.93 -4.03
N LEU A 468 26.03 -5.06 -4.72
CA LEU A 468 26.57 -3.92 -5.46
C LEU A 468 26.79 -2.68 -4.58
N GLY A 469 26.58 -2.78 -3.26
CA GLY A 469 26.83 -1.69 -2.30
C GLY A 469 25.68 -0.69 -2.15
N TRP A 470 24.46 -1.04 -2.58
CA TRP A 470 23.32 -0.12 -2.54
C TRP A 470 22.63 -0.02 -1.17
N LEU A 471 23.10 -0.81 -0.20
CA LEU A 471 22.54 -0.86 1.15
C LEU A 471 23.35 0.04 2.08
N GLY A 472 22.75 1.13 2.54
CA GLY A 472 23.33 2.06 3.50
C GLY A 472 22.81 1.86 4.93
N ARG A 473 23.02 2.86 5.79
CA ARG A 473 22.67 2.81 7.22
C ARG A 473 21.16 2.75 7.48
N CYS A 474 20.37 3.54 6.75
CA CYS A 474 18.90 3.63 6.87
C CYS A 474 18.19 2.77 5.82
N GLY A 475 18.80 1.64 5.44
CA GLY A 475 18.28 0.77 4.38
C GLY A 475 18.89 1.09 3.03
N PHE A 476 18.23 0.64 1.97
CA PHE A 476 18.71 0.86 0.60
C PHE A 476 18.72 2.36 0.29
N TYR A 477 19.78 2.81 -0.37
CA TYR A 477 19.85 4.16 -0.92
C TYR A 477 18.77 4.37 -1.98
N GLU A 478 18.52 5.64 -2.25
CA GLU A 478 17.42 6.14 -3.07
C GLU A 478 17.40 5.55 -4.50
N ALA A 479 18.53 5.64 -5.21
CA ALA A 479 18.64 5.13 -6.57
C ALA A 479 20.10 4.94 -6.98
N VAL A 480 20.29 4.33 -8.15
CA VAL A 480 21.55 4.37 -8.89
C VAL A 480 21.29 4.86 -10.31
N ASP A 481 22.08 5.87 -10.69
CA ASP A 481 22.03 6.52 -11.99
C ASP A 481 23.02 5.84 -12.96
N TYR A 482 22.52 5.40 -14.11
CA TYR A 482 23.33 4.76 -15.16
C TYR A 482 23.38 5.60 -16.45
N ARG A 483 22.94 6.87 -16.43
CA ARG A 483 22.85 7.71 -17.64
C ARG A 483 24.22 8.02 -18.24
N GLU A 484 25.19 8.33 -17.39
CA GLU A 484 26.51 8.80 -17.80
C GLU A 484 27.63 7.96 -17.18
N GLY A 485 28.59 7.52 -18.01
CA GLY A 485 29.85 6.94 -17.54
C GLY A 485 29.70 5.77 -16.56
N LYS A 486 30.23 5.95 -15.34
CA LYS A 486 30.21 4.94 -14.27
C LYS A 486 28.93 5.10 -13.44
N PRO A 487 28.29 3.98 -13.02
CA PRO A 487 27.08 4.05 -12.22
C PRO A 487 27.28 4.85 -10.93
N GLU A 488 26.40 5.82 -10.67
CA GLU A 488 26.49 6.70 -9.50
C GLU A 488 25.39 6.40 -8.50
N ILE A 489 25.75 6.16 -7.24
CA ILE A 489 24.79 5.87 -6.17
C ILE A 489 24.28 7.18 -5.59
N ILE A 490 22.96 7.37 -5.61
CA ILE A 490 22.29 8.51 -5.01
C ILE A 490 22.16 8.26 -3.50
N ARG A 491 23.13 8.76 -2.73
CA ARG A 491 23.29 8.50 -1.29
C ARG A 491 22.33 9.34 -0.45
N SER A 492 21.04 9.07 -0.64
CA SER A 492 19.92 9.68 0.08
C SER A 492 18.90 8.60 0.47
N TRP A 493 18.03 8.93 1.42
CA TRP A 493 16.85 8.15 1.78
C TRP A 493 15.64 9.08 1.84
N MET A 494 14.61 8.78 1.05
CA MET A 494 13.34 9.50 1.06
C MET A 494 12.31 8.80 1.96
N ALA A 495 11.54 9.57 2.72
CA ALA A 495 10.58 9.04 3.69
C ALA A 495 9.54 8.12 3.04
N HIS A 496 8.94 8.54 1.93
CA HIS A 496 7.94 7.73 1.23
C HIS A 496 8.55 6.45 0.63
N HIS A 497 9.76 6.48 0.09
CA HIS A 497 10.42 5.28 -0.44
C HIS A 497 10.76 4.25 0.65
N GLN A 498 11.22 4.71 1.82
CA GLN A 498 11.42 3.82 2.98
C GLN A 498 10.09 3.29 3.52
N GLY A 499 9.06 4.14 3.59
CA GLY A 499 7.72 3.75 4.03
C GLY A 499 7.13 2.67 3.13
N MET A 500 7.09 2.92 1.82
CA MET A 500 6.60 1.94 0.84
C MET A 500 7.37 0.62 0.90
N SER A 501 8.69 0.66 1.10
CA SER A 501 9.52 -0.53 1.25
C SER A 501 9.11 -1.34 2.50
N LEU A 502 8.90 -0.68 3.65
CA LEU A 502 8.42 -1.32 4.87
C LEU A 502 7.03 -1.94 4.71
N LEU A 503 6.08 -1.20 4.14
CA LEU A 503 4.71 -1.68 3.91
C LEU A 503 4.71 -2.90 2.98
N ALA A 504 5.52 -2.88 1.91
CA ALA A 504 5.63 -4.01 0.99
C ALA A 504 6.19 -5.27 1.69
N VAL A 505 7.23 -5.11 2.51
CA VAL A 505 7.74 -6.23 3.33
C VAL A 505 6.67 -6.71 4.31
N CYS A 506 5.94 -5.81 4.96
CA CYS A 506 4.88 -6.16 5.90
C CYS A 506 3.78 -6.97 5.21
N ASN A 507 3.28 -6.53 4.06
CA ASN A 507 2.26 -7.26 3.30
C ASN A 507 2.76 -8.66 2.89
N VAL A 508 4.02 -8.79 2.48
CA VAL A 508 4.54 -10.09 2.03
C VAL A 508 4.74 -11.06 3.19
N LEU A 509 5.19 -10.59 4.35
CA LEU A 509 5.49 -11.43 5.50
C LEU A 509 4.27 -11.73 6.38
N PHE A 510 3.27 -10.83 6.42
CA PHE A 510 2.13 -10.93 7.35
C PHE A 510 0.77 -11.08 6.66
N GLY A 511 0.78 -11.50 5.39
CA GLY A 511 -0.43 -11.90 4.65
C GLY A 511 -1.27 -10.72 4.19
N ASP A 512 -0.68 -9.75 3.50
CA ASP A 512 -1.33 -8.56 2.95
C ASP A 512 -2.03 -7.69 4.01
N ARG A 513 -1.44 -7.64 5.21
CA ARG A 513 -2.03 -7.00 6.38
C ARG A 513 -2.50 -5.55 6.17
N MET A 514 -1.76 -4.76 5.40
CA MET A 514 -2.17 -3.38 5.08
C MET A 514 -3.39 -3.35 4.16
N GLN A 515 -3.48 -4.29 3.21
CA GLN A 515 -4.67 -4.44 2.38
C GLN A 515 -5.87 -4.94 3.21
N GLU A 516 -5.64 -5.87 4.14
CA GLU A 516 -6.69 -6.35 5.05
C GLU A 516 -7.26 -5.19 5.87
N TYR A 517 -6.41 -4.31 6.44
CA TYR A 517 -6.87 -3.14 7.17
C TYR A 517 -7.59 -2.13 6.28
N PHE A 518 -7.02 -1.73 5.14
CA PHE A 518 -7.68 -0.78 4.24
C PHE A 518 -9.07 -1.27 3.80
N HIS A 519 -9.20 -2.57 3.49
CA HIS A 519 -10.45 -3.18 3.05
C HIS A 519 -11.39 -3.60 4.17
N ALA A 520 -11.00 -3.47 5.44
CA ALA A 520 -11.91 -3.62 6.57
C ALA A 520 -12.79 -2.39 6.78
N GLU A 521 -12.44 -1.25 6.17
CA GLU A 521 -13.26 -0.05 6.20
C GLU A 521 -14.57 -0.25 5.43
N PRO A 522 -15.75 -0.07 6.06
CA PRO A 522 -17.04 -0.32 5.41
C PRO A 522 -17.24 0.41 4.08
N GLN A 523 -16.77 1.65 3.96
CA GLN A 523 -16.86 2.44 2.72
C GLN A 523 -16.02 1.83 1.59
N VAL A 524 -14.82 1.33 1.91
CA VAL A 524 -13.95 0.62 0.96
C VAL A 524 -14.58 -0.70 0.56
N LEU A 525 -15.08 -1.47 1.53
CA LEU A 525 -15.72 -2.77 1.30
C LEU A 525 -16.92 -2.67 0.36
N ALA A 526 -17.79 -1.66 0.57
CA ALA A 526 -18.94 -1.40 -0.30
C ALA A 526 -18.55 -1.05 -1.76
N THR A 527 -17.33 -0.55 -1.95
CA THR A 527 -16.82 -0.07 -3.25
C THR A 527 -15.94 -1.10 -3.96
N GLU A 528 -15.60 -2.23 -3.31
CA GLU A 528 -14.65 -3.24 -3.81
C GLU A 528 -15.01 -3.78 -5.20
N LEU A 529 -16.29 -3.82 -5.58
CA LEU A 529 -16.74 -4.33 -6.89
C LEU A 529 -16.09 -3.61 -8.08
N LEU A 530 -15.66 -2.36 -7.91
CA LEU A 530 -14.89 -1.62 -8.93
C LEU A 530 -13.56 -2.29 -9.29
N LEU A 531 -12.99 -3.09 -8.39
CA LEU A 531 -11.72 -3.78 -8.56
C LEU A 531 -11.86 -5.11 -9.34
N HIS A 532 -13.06 -5.45 -9.82
CA HIS A 532 -13.36 -6.71 -10.52
C HIS A 532 -13.55 -6.55 -12.03
N GLU A 533 -12.78 -5.66 -12.66
CA GLU A 533 -12.82 -5.45 -14.11
C GLU A 533 -12.19 -6.63 -14.88
N ARG A 534 -12.99 -7.30 -15.71
CA ARG A 534 -12.56 -8.46 -16.52
C ARG A 534 -11.58 -8.05 -17.62
N VAL A 535 -10.68 -8.98 -17.97
CA VAL A 535 -9.82 -8.83 -19.15
C VAL A 535 -10.66 -8.81 -20.43
N PRO A 536 -10.55 -7.78 -21.29
CA PRO A 536 -11.24 -7.74 -22.58
C PRO A 536 -10.80 -8.88 -23.51
N LYS A 537 -11.74 -9.49 -24.23
CA LYS A 537 -11.45 -10.56 -25.22
C LYS A 537 -10.80 -10.02 -26.50
N ALA A 538 -11.14 -8.80 -26.89
CA ALA A 538 -10.57 -8.08 -28.03
C ALA A 538 -9.97 -6.77 -27.52
N ILE A 539 -8.78 -6.43 -27.99
CA ILE A 539 -8.09 -5.20 -27.63
C ILE A 539 -7.68 -4.52 -28.91
N THR A 540 -8.02 -3.24 -29.03
CA THR A 540 -7.41 -2.36 -30.01
C THR A 540 -5.99 -2.08 -29.55
N VAL A 541 -5.03 -2.84 -30.07
CA VAL A 541 -3.61 -2.60 -29.85
C VAL A 541 -3.20 -1.59 -30.91
N GLU A 542 -2.73 -0.40 -30.52
CA GLU A 542 -2.09 0.48 -31.48
C GLU A 542 -0.75 -0.12 -31.88
N SER A 543 -0.65 -0.52 -33.15
CA SER A 543 0.61 -0.73 -33.83
C SER A 543 1.26 0.64 -34.05
N ASP A 544 2.31 0.90 -33.28
CA ASP A 544 3.32 1.96 -33.45
C ASP A 544 2.83 3.43 -33.54
N PRO A 545 2.83 4.19 -32.41
CA PRO A 545 2.33 5.56 -32.35
C PRO A 545 3.45 6.59 -32.59
N ALA A 546 4.09 6.58 -33.76
CA ALA A 546 5.06 7.61 -34.16
C ALA A 546 4.43 9.02 -34.37
N THR A 547 3.15 9.21 -34.05
CA THR A 547 2.37 10.42 -34.39
C THR A 547 1.34 10.77 -33.33
N LEU A 548 1.78 11.19 -32.13
CA LEU A 548 0.89 11.89 -31.20
C LEU A 548 1.54 13.23 -30.78
N PRO A 549 0.81 14.36 -30.86
CA PRO A 549 1.35 15.67 -30.54
C PRO A 549 1.51 15.86 -29.01
N ASP A 550 2.63 16.48 -28.63
CA ASP A 550 2.98 16.83 -27.25
C ASP A 550 1.91 17.73 -26.61
N LEU A 551 1.32 17.27 -25.50
CA LEU A 551 0.51 18.11 -24.61
C LEU A 551 1.35 18.50 -23.41
N ALA A 552 2.04 19.63 -23.43
CA ALA A 552 2.85 20.10 -22.30
C ALA A 552 2.10 20.02 -20.95
N LEU A 553 2.63 19.27 -19.99
CA LEU A 553 2.32 19.45 -18.56
C LEU A 553 3.50 20.22 -17.99
N ALA A 554 3.23 21.44 -17.52
CA ALA A 554 4.22 22.25 -16.84
C ALA A 554 4.70 21.51 -15.59
N SER A 555 6.00 21.26 -15.52
CA SER A 555 6.69 20.82 -14.32
C SER A 555 6.44 21.83 -13.20
N ALA A 556 5.65 21.46 -12.20
CA ALA A 556 5.66 22.16 -10.92
C ALA A 556 6.90 21.69 -10.16
N SER A 557 7.93 22.54 -10.19
CA SER A 557 9.17 22.45 -9.39
C SER A 557 8.89 22.51 -7.90
#